data_AF-A0A8C3UUC5-F1
#
_entry.id   AF-A0A8C3UUC5-F1
#
_cell.length_a   1.000
_cell.length_b   1.000
_cell.length_c   1.000
_cell.angle_alpha   90.00
_cell.angle_beta   90.00
_cell.angle_gamma   90.00
#
_symmetry.space_group_name_H-M   'P 1'
#
loop_
_entity.id
_entity.type
_entity.pdbx_description
1 polymer ?
#
loop_
_entity_poly.entity_id
_entity_poly.type
_entity_poly.pdbx_seq_one_letter_code
_entity_poly.pdbx_strand_id
1 'polypeptide(L)'
;MEELQAYNRRLLHNILPKDVAAHFLARERRNDELYYQSCECVAVMFASISNFSEFYVELEANNEGVECLRLLNEIIADFDEVEQKYRQLEKIKTIGSTYMAASGLNAATYDREGRSHIAALADYAMHLMEQMKYINEHSFNNFQMKIGLNMGPVVAGVIGARKPQYDIWGNTVNVSSRMDSTGVPDRIQVTTDLYQVLAAKGYVLECRGLVKVKGKGEMTTYFLNAGPGGKGRWGPPRKGTAGGFGGRGGAQPPPCAKLKCRLRGVGSAGPASPQPPHPPGVPAPSGGAVAGRGGADPPLLNAKKT
;
A
#
# COMPACT_ATOMS: atom_id res chain seq x y z
N MET A 1 9.39 17.48 34.31
CA MET A 1 10.43 16.59 33.73
C MET A 1 9.84 15.30 33.17
N GLU A 2 8.92 14.63 33.88
CA GLU A 2 8.30 13.38 33.41
C GLU A 2 7.47 13.53 32.12
N GLU A 3 6.70 14.61 31.97
CA GLU A 3 5.92 14.88 30.76
C GLU A 3 6.81 15.03 29.52
N LEU A 4 7.92 15.75 29.64
CA LEU A 4 8.90 15.92 28.56
C LEU A 4 9.55 14.59 28.17
N GLN A 5 9.89 13.76 29.15
CA GLN A 5 10.42 12.42 28.88
C GLN A 5 9.38 11.51 28.22
N ALA A 6 8.12 11.56 28.65
CA ALA A 6 7.03 10.81 28.04
C ALA A 6 6.77 11.26 26.59
N TYR A 7 6.83 12.58 26.34
CA TYR A 7 6.71 13.15 25.01
C TYR A 7 7.85 12.71 24.09
N ASN A 8 9.10 12.80 24.55
CA ASN A 8 10.27 12.35 23.79
C ASN A 8 10.23 10.84 23.48
N ARG A 9 9.78 10.01 24.44
CA ARG A 9 9.57 8.58 24.22
C ARG A 9 8.51 8.31 23.15
N ARG A 10 7.40 9.04 23.16
CA ARG A 10 6.36 8.95 22.11
C ARG A 10 6.92 9.29 20.73
N LEU A 11 7.67 10.37 20.61
CA LEU A 11 8.29 10.74 19.33
C LEU A 11 9.28 9.68 18.84
N LEU A 12 10.06 9.09 19.75
CA LEU A 12 10.97 8.02 19.40
C LEU A 12 10.23 6.77 18.90
N HIS A 13 9.12 6.41 19.53
CA HIS A 13 8.27 5.29 19.12
C HIS A 13 7.52 5.51 17.80
N ASN A 14 7.42 6.76 17.32
CA ASN A 14 6.91 7.04 15.97
C ASN A 14 7.97 6.80 14.88
N ILE A 15 9.26 6.69 15.26
CA ILE A 15 10.39 6.54 14.33
C ILE A 15 10.93 5.11 14.37
N LEU A 16 10.98 4.50 15.56
CA LEU A 16 11.54 3.17 15.79
C LEU A 16 10.53 2.29 16.54
N PRO A 17 10.46 0.98 16.20
CA PRO A 17 9.68 0.03 16.99
C PRO A 17 10.06 0.06 18.47
N LYS A 18 9.12 -0.23 19.36
CA LYS A 18 9.29 -0.06 20.81
C LYS A 18 10.52 -0.77 21.37
N ASP A 19 10.74 -2.01 20.96
CA ASP A 19 11.87 -2.83 21.45
C ASP A 19 13.21 -2.32 20.90
N VAL A 20 13.21 -1.83 19.65
CA VAL A 20 14.38 -1.20 19.03
C VAL A 20 14.71 0.12 19.73
N ALA A 21 13.71 0.97 19.97
CA ALA A 21 13.85 2.22 20.71
C ALA A 21 14.39 1.99 22.13
N ALA A 22 13.89 0.96 22.84
CA ALA A 22 14.39 0.58 24.16
C ALA A 22 15.88 0.17 24.10
N HIS A 23 16.28 -0.57 23.07
CA HIS A 23 17.69 -0.91 22.86
C HIS A 23 18.58 0.34 22.68
N PHE A 24 18.11 1.38 21.98
CA PHE A 24 18.85 2.65 21.84
C PHE A 24 18.83 3.53 23.10
N LEU A 25 17.78 3.44 23.93
CA LEU A 25 17.69 4.21 25.18
C LEU A 25 18.47 3.58 26.34
N ALA A 26 18.61 2.26 26.37
CA ALA A 26 19.20 1.53 27.49
C ALA A 26 20.75 1.50 27.48
N ARG A 27 21.38 1.94 26.39
CA ARG A 27 22.81 1.79 26.16
C ARG A 27 23.43 3.15 25.86
N GLU A 28 24.34 3.63 26.74
CA GLU A 28 25.29 4.68 26.41
C GLU A 28 26.25 4.15 25.33
N ARG A 29 25.82 4.20 24.07
CA ARG A 29 26.63 3.76 22.93
C ARG A 29 27.27 4.94 22.21
N ARG A 30 28.49 4.68 21.74
CA ARG A 30 29.11 5.44 20.65
C ARG A 30 28.25 5.24 19.40
N ASN A 31 28.07 6.29 18.60
CA ASN A 31 27.19 6.36 17.42
C ASN A 31 27.46 5.33 16.30
N ASP A 32 28.43 4.41 16.49
CA ASP A 32 29.06 3.64 15.42
C ASP A 32 28.61 2.16 15.37
N GLU A 33 27.80 1.70 16.33
CA GLU A 33 27.38 0.30 16.40
C GLU A 33 26.02 0.07 15.73
N LEU A 34 26.05 -0.59 14.56
CA LEU A 34 24.86 -0.96 13.78
C LEU A 34 23.92 -1.86 14.58
N TYR A 35 22.64 -1.50 14.65
CA TYR A 35 21.59 -2.40 15.13
C TYR A 35 21.10 -3.27 13.98
N TYR A 36 21.14 -4.59 14.17
CA TYR A 36 20.53 -5.55 13.27
C TYR A 36 19.97 -6.75 14.03
N GLN A 37 18.95 -7.40 13.46
CA GLN A 37 18.32 -8.61 13.99
C GLN A 37 17.97 -9.54 12.82
N SER A 38 18.35 -10.82 12.92
CA SER A 38 17.93 -11.84 11.95
C SER A 38 16.62 -12.47 12.41
N CYS A 39 15.63 -12.48 11.52
CA CYS A 39 14.29 -13.04 11.78
C CYS A 39 14.02 -14.15 10.76
N GLU A 40 13.76 -15.37 11.24
CA GLU A 40 13.69 -16.56 10.38
C GLU A 40 12.35 -16.69 9.63
N CYS A 41 11.25 -16.27 10.25
CA CYS A 41 9.90 -16.42 9.71
C CYS A 41 9.16 -15.09 9.87
N VAL A 42 9.21 -14.27 8.83
CA VAL A 42 8.52 -12.99 8.77
C VAL A 42 7.58 -13.02 7.58
N ALA A 43 6.33 -12.60 7.78
CA ALA A 43 5.41 -12.35 6.69
C ALA A 43 5.46 -10.86 6.33
N VAL A 44 5.59 -10.56 5.03
CA VAL A 44 5.78 -9.21 4.50
C VAL A 44 4.65 -8.90 3.53
N MET A 45 4.04 -7.72 3.68
CA MET A 45 2.98 -7.20 2.84
C MET A 45 3.42 -5.92 2.12
N PHE A 46 3.08 -5.85 0.83
CA PHE A 46 3.04 -4.63 0.05
C PHE A 46 1.59 -4.42 -0.40
N ALA A 47 1.01 -3.26 -0.10
CA ALA A 47 -0.34 -2.90 -0.53
C ALA A 47 -0.27 -1.59 -1.34
N SER A 48 -0.51 -1.67 -2.65
CA SER A 48 -0.35 -0.56 -3.58
C SER A 48 -1.68 -0.08 -4.15
N ILE A 49 -1.91 1.23 -4.11
CA ILE A 49 -3.03 1.88 -4.80
C ILE A 49 -2.65 2.05 -6.27
N SER A 50 -3.26 1.24 -7.13
CA SER A 50 -2.82 1.02 -8.52
C SER A 50 -3.02 2.23 -9.43
N ASN A 51 -4.13 2.95 -9.26
CA ASN A 51 -4.52 4.10 -10.09
C ASN A 51 -4.29 5.45 -9.40
N PHE A 52 -3.49 5.49 -8.34
CA PHE A 52 -3.18 6.75 -7.67
C PHE A 52 -2.36 7.70 -8.54
N SER A 53 -1.48 7.18 -9.40
CA SER A 53 -0.71 7.99 -10.34
C SER A 53 -1.58 8.67 -11.40
N GLU A 54 -2.67 8.03 -11.83
CA GLU A 54 -3.65 8.63 -12.76
C GLU A 54 -4.50 9.70 -12.06
N PHE A 55 -4.76 9.53 -10.77
CA PHE A 55 -5.46 10.51 -9.94
C PHE A 55 -4.59 11.73 -9.62
N TYR A 56 -3.27 11.55 -9.53
CA TYR A 56 -2.34 12.62 -9.26
C TYR A 56 -2.20 13.52 -10.50
N VAL A 57 -2.93 14.65 -10.51
CA VAL A 57 -2.81 15.68 -11.54
C VAL A 57 -2.41 17.00 -10.90
N GLU A 58 -1.30 17.56 -11.36
CA GLU A 58 -0.80 18.88 -10.97
C GLU A 58 -1.52 19.95 -11.81
N LEU A 59 -2.64 20.43 -11.29
CA LEU A 59 -3.41 21.55 -11.86
C LEU A 59 -3.57 22.63 -10.79
N GLU A 60 -3.66 23.90 -11.21
CA GLU A 60 -4.01 25.02 -10.31
C GLU A 60 -5.33 24.74 -9.56
N ALA A 61 -6.30 24.11 -10.24
CA ALA A 61 -7.59 23.71 -9.67
C ALA A 61 -7.48 22.66 -8.55
N ASN A 62 -6.35 21.95 -8.43
CA ASN A 62 -6.08 20.92 -7.43
C ASN A 62 -5.00 21.36 -6.42
N ASN A 63 -4.80 22.68 -6.27
CA ASN A 63 -3.72 23.26 -5.45
C ASN A 63 -2.35 22.62 -5.77
N GLU A 64 -2.02 22.45 -7.05
CA GLU A 64 -0.75 21.87 -7.50
C GLU A 64 -0.49 20.44 -6.97
N GLY A 65 -1.55 19.64 -6.79
CA GLY A 65 -1.46 18.25 -6.33
C GLY A 65 -1.46 18.07 -4.81
N VAL A 66 -1.52 19.15 -4.03
CA VAL A 66 -1.56 19.10 -2.56
C VAL A 66 -2.79 18.34 -2.04
N GLU A 67 -3.96 18.48 -2.69
CA GLU A 67 -5.14 17.72 -2.25
C GLU A 67 -4.99 16.22 -2.48
N CYS A 68 -4.26 15.79 -3.53
CA CYS A 68 -3.95 14.37 -3.73
C CYS A 68 -3.09 13.83 -2.57
N LEU A 69 -2.10 14.59 -2.12
CA LEU A 69 -1.27 14.22 -0.96
C LEU A 69 -2.08 14.17 0.34
N ARG A 70 -3.03 15.07 0.54
CA ARG A 70 -3.94 15.04 1.71
C ARG A 70 -4.79 13.78 1.70
N LEU A 71 -5.38 13.44 0.56
CA LEU A 71 -6.18 12.23 0.42
C LEU A 71 -5.35 10.97 0.66
N LEU A 72 -4.14 10.90 0.09
CA LEU A 72 -3.23 9.79 0.36
C LEU A 72 -2.92 9.67 1.86
N ASN A 73 -2.59 10.79 2.51
CA ASN A 73 -2.33 10.79 3.94
C ASN A 73 -3.53 10.32 4.76
N GLU A 74 -4.76 10.65 4.35
CA GLU A 74 -5.98 10.16 5.00
C GLU A 74 -6.14 8.64 4.82
N ILE A 75 -5.94 8.12 3.60
CA ILE A 75 -5.98 6.67 3.34
C ILE A 75 -4.94 5.94 4.21
N ILE A 76 -3.71 6.45 4.27
CA ILE A 76 -2.64 5.85 5.09
C ILE A 76 -2.98 5.93 6.59
N ALA A 77 -3.57 7.03 7.05
CA ALA A 77 -4.00 7.18 8.44
C ALA A 77 -5.09 6.17 8.82
N ASP A 78 -6.05 5.92 7.92
CA ASP A 78 -7.09 4.91 8.12
C ASP A 78 -6.47 3.48 8.19
N PHE A 79 -5.45 3.21 7.36
CA PHE A 79 -4.72 1.94 7.41
C PHE A 79 -3.94 1.76 8.71
N ASP A 80 -3.33 2.83 9.23
CA ASP A 80 -2.63 2.85 10.52
C ASP A 80 -3.61 2.63 11.69
N GLU A 81 -4.84 3.15 11.62
CA GLU A 81 -5.87 2.90 12.65
C GLU A 81 -6.30 1.43 12.67
N VAL A 82 -6.41 0.79 11.51
CA VAL A 82 -6.70 -0.65 11.45
C VAL A 82 -5.52 -1.48 11.96
N GLU A 83 -4.28 -1.08 11.66
CA GLU A 83 -3.06 -1.77 12.09
C GLU A 83 -2.96 -1.88 13.61
N GLN A 84 -3.35 -0.83 14.35
CA GLN A 84 -3.34 -0.82 15.82
C GLN A 84 -4.16 -1.95 16.48
N LYS A 85 -5.11 -2.54 15.75
CA LYS A 85 -5.90 -3.70 16.22
C LYS A 85 -5.08 -5.00 16.23
N TYR A 86 -3.93 -5.02 15.55
CA TYR A 86 -3.08 -6.18 15.37
C TYR A 86 -1.70 -6.00 16.00
N ARG A 87 -1.56 -6.40 17.26
CA ARG A 87 -0.29 -6.27 18.03
C ARG A 87 0.94 -6.97 17.43
N GLN A 88 0.74 -7.86 16.46
CA GLN A 88 1.80 -8.65 15.81
C GLN A 88 2.33 -8.00 14.53
N LEU A 89 1.66 -6.94 14.07
CA LEU A 89 2.04 -6.21 12.86
C LEU A 89 2.94 -5.05 13.24
N GLU A 90 3.79 -4.70 12.29
CA GLU A 90 4.62 -3.51 12.35
C GLU A 90 4.57 -2.86 10.98
N LYS A 91 4.16 -1.60 10.93
CA LYS A 91 4.34 -0.77 9.74
C LYS A 91 5.83 -0.53 9.52
N ILE A 92 6.32 -0.83 8.33
CA ILE A 92 7.73 -0.58 7.97
C ILE A 92 7.88 0.83 7.44
N LYS A 93 7.16 1.13 6.35
CA LYS A 93 7.20 2.45 5.71
C LYS A 93 6.08 2.60 4.67
N THR A 94 5.91 3.82 4.20
CA THR A 94 5.13 4.14 3.00
C THR A 94 6.10 4.49 1.87
N ILE A 95 5.88 3.93 0.68
CA ILE A 95 6.69 4.15 -0.53
C ILE A 95 5.75 4.64 -1.64
N GLY A 96 5.69 5.96 -1.86
CA GLY A 96 4.70 6.55 -2.77
C GLY A 96 3.28 6.19 -2.32
N SER A 97 2.50 5.56 -3.20
CA SER A 97 1.15 5.05 -2.91
C SER A 97 1.12 3.62 -2.34
N THR A 98 2.28 3.09 -1.92
CA THR A 98 2.41 1.70 -1.45
C THR A 98 2.66 1.66 0.06
N TYR A 99 1.82 0.92 0.78
CA TYR A 99 1.95 0.65 2.21
C TYR A 99 2.72 -0.65 2.43
N MET A 100 3.78 -0.60 3.24
CA MET A 100 4.60 -1.76 3.57
C MET A 100 4.47 -2.08 5.07
N ALA A 101 4.06 -3.29 5.37
CA ALA A 101 3.97 -3.81 6.73
C ALA A 101 4.52 -5.24 6.80
N ALA A 102 4.90 -5.66 8.00
CA ALA A 102 5.38 -7.01 8.23
C ALA A 102 4.91 -7.54 9.59
N SER A 103 4.96 -8.86 9.75
CA SER A 103 4.63 -9.55 10.99
C SER A 103 5.68 -10.59 11.34
N GLY A 104 5.84 -10.86 12.64
CA GLY A 104 6.88 -11.77 13.13
C GLY A 104 8.26 -11.13 13.32
N LEU A 105 8.33 -9.79 13.35
CA LEU A 105 9.56 -9.04 13.66
C LEU A 105 9.81 -8.91 15.16
N ASN A 106 8.74 -8.87 15.95
CA ASN A 106 8.82 -8.73 17.40
C ASN A 106 8.88 -10.10 18.07
N ALA A 107 9.95 -10.37 18.82
CA ALA A 107 10.13 -11.63 19.54
C ALA A 107 9.05 -11.87 20.61
N ALA A 108 8.49 -10.82 21.22
CA ALA A 108 7.46 -10.93 22.26
C ALA A 108 6.10 -11.37 21.70
N THR A 109 5.83 -11.11 20.42
CA THR A 109 4.58 -11.48 19.74
C THR A 109 4.77 -12.56 18.70
N TYR A 110 6.00 -13.07 18.56
CA TYR A 110 6.35 -14.13 17.62
C TYR A 110 5.93 -15.51 18.14
N ASP A 111 4.85 -16.01 17.56
CA ASP A 111 4.40 -17.38 17.76
C ASP A 111 5.07 -18.33 16.74
N ARG A 112 6.08 -19.07 17.21
CA ARG A 112 6.89 -20.00 16.40
C ARG A 112 6.08 -21.19 15.90
N GLU A 113 5.20 -21.73 16.74
CA GLU A 113 4.48 -22.98 16.47
C GLU A 113 3.17 -22.71 15.72
N GLY A 114 2.35 -21.81 16.26
CA GLY A 114 1.05 -21.49 15.69
C GLY A 114 1.13 -20.55 14.50
N ARG A 115 2.24 -19.81 14.30
CA ARG A 115 2.39 -18.81 13.23
C ARG A 115 1.19 -17.87 13.14
N SER A 116 0.63 -17.49 14.30
CA SER A 116 -0.55 -16.62 14.38
C SER A 116 -0.32 -15.23 13.76
N HIS A 117 0.93 -14.76 13.75
CA HIS A 117 1.33 -13.51 13.08
C HIS A 117 1.06 -13.52 11.56
N ILE A 118 1.10 -14.69 10.92
CA ILE A 118 0.81 -14.84 9.49
C ILE A 118 -0.69 -14.65 9.22
N ALA A 119 -1.53 -15.25 10.07
CA ALA A 119 -2.98 -15.08 10.01
C ALA A 119 -3.37 -13.62 10.26
N ALA A 120 -2.78 -12.99 11.27
CA ALA A 120 -2.99 -11.57 11.57
C ALA A 120 -2.68 -10.66 10.35
N LEU A 121 -1.58 -10.93 9.62
CA LEU A 121 -1.24 -10.16 8.42
C LEU A 121 -2.24 -10.42 7.27
N ALA A 122 -2.69 -11.65 7.09
CA ALA A 122 -3.70 -11.99 6.08
C ALA A 122 -5.06 -11.34 6.38
N ASP A 123 -5.49 -11.34 7.64
CA ASP A 123 -6.71 -10.66 8.09
C ASP A 123 -6.61 -9.15 7.91
N TYR A 124 -5.45 -8.57 8.26
CA TYR A 124 -5.18 -7.16 8.03
C TYR A 124 -5.25 -6.80 6.54
N ALA A 125 -4.63 -7.60 5.65
CA ALA A 125 -4.71 -7.41 4.20
C ALA A 125 -6.17 -7.42 3.70
N MET A 126 -7.00 -8.35 4.18
CA MET A 126 -8.43 -8.38 3.83
C MET A 126 -9.18 -7.16 4.37
N HIS A 127 -8.90 -6.72 5.60
CA HIS A 127 -9.50 -5.50 6.15
C HIS A 127 -9.07 -4.24 5.38
N LEU A 128 -7.82 -4.14 4.91
CA LEU A 128 -7.40 -3.03 4.06
C LEU A 128 -8.23 -2.98 2.77
N MET A 129 -8.49 -4.14 2.14
CA MET A 129 -9.36 -4.22 0.96
C MET A 129 -10.78 -3.74 1.25
N GLU A 130 -11.33 -4.03 2.44
CA GLU A 130 -12.63 -3.51 2.87
C GLU A 130 -12.59 -2.01 3.16
N GLN A 131 -11.53 -1.52 3.81
CA GLN A 131 -11.34 -0.08 4.04
C GLN A 131 -11.27 0.70 2.74
N MET A 132 -10.57 0.18 1.72
CA MET A 132 -10.50 0.84 0.42
C MET A 132 -11.88 0.97 -0.23
N LYS A 133 -12.72 -0.07 -0.14
CA LYS A 133 -14.12 -0.01 -0.61
C LYS A 133 -14.91 1.05 0.15
N TYR A 134 -14.77 1.07 1.47
CA TYR A 134 -15.42 2.08 2.32
C TYR A 134 -15.00 3.50 1.92
N ILE A 135 -13.70 3.74 1.70
CA ILE A 135 -13.17 5.04 1.27
C ILE A 135 -13.75 5.44 -0.09
N ASN A 136 -13.80 4.51 -1.05
CA ASN A 136 -14.40 4.78 -2.37
C ASN A 136 -15.88 5.17 -2.28
N GLU A 137 -16.66 4.46 -1.46
CA GLU A 137 -18.08 4.76 -1.23
C GLU A 137 -18.31 6.16 -0.63
N HIS A 138 -17.39 6.65 0.20
CA HIS A 138 -17.55 7.92 0.92
C HIS A 138 -16.85 9.11 0.28
N SER A 139 -15.88 8.87 -0.61
CA SER A 139 -15.10 9.91 -1.29
C SER A 139 -15.48 10.12 -2.75
N PHE A 140 -16.43 9.34 -3.28
CA PHE A 140 -16.81 9.34 -4.70
C PHE A 140 -15.61 9.09 -5.65
N ASN A 141 -14.59 8.40 -5.15
CA ASN A 141 -13.45 7.94 -5.92
C ASN A 141 -13.56 6.44 -6.22
N ASN A 142 -12.73 5.95 -7.13
CA ASN A 142 -12.65 4.54 -7.48
C ASN A 142 -11.19 4.06 -7.43
N PHE A 143 -10.58 4.12 -6.25
CA PHE A 143 -9.23 3.60 -6.06
C PHE A 143 -9.23 2.09 -6.09
N GLN A 144 -8.33 1.52 -6.88
CA GLN A 144 -8.10 0.08 -6.92
C GLN A 144 -6.83 -0.25 -6.15
N MET A 145 -6.92 -1.27 -5.29
CA MET A 145 -5.77 -1.70 -4.50
C MET A 145 -5.39 -3.13 -4.84
N LYS A 146 -4.11 -3.38 -4.92
CA LYS A 146 -3.55 -4.74 -5.02
C LYS A 146 -2.63 -4.96 -3.83
N ILE A 147 -2.59 -6.21 -3.36
CA ILE A 147 -1.77 -6.58 -2.21
C ILE A 147 -0.93 -7.81 -2.56
N GLY A 148 0.36 -7.75 -2.28
CA GLY A 148 1.28 -8.88 -2.34
C GLY A 148 1.72 -9.33 -0.96
N LEU A 149 1.62 -10.64 -0.70
CA LEU A 149 2.09 -11.26 0.54
C LEU A 149 3.13 -12.33 0.24
N ASN A 150 4.16 -12.40 1.09
CA ASN A 150 5.13 -13.49 1.10
C ASN A 150 5.63 -13.72 2.53
N MET A 151 6.17 -14.91 2.80
CA MET A 151 6.84 -15.21 4.06
C MET A 151 8.24 -15.76 3.85
N GLY A 152 9.09 -15.63 4.87
CA GLY A 152 10.44 -16.17 4.87
C GLY A 152 11.41 -15.37 5.76
N PRO A 153 12.71 -15.67 5.70
CA PRO A 153 13.71 -15.00 6.52
C PRO A 153 13.97 -13.57 6.02
N VAL A 154 14.24 -12.67 6.97
CA VAL A 154 14.65 -11.28 6.74
C VAL A 154 15.68 -10.84 7.78
N VAL A 155 16.42 -9.79 7.45
CA VAL A 155 17.27 -9.06 8.40
C VAL A 155 16.62 -7.71 8.64
N ALA A 156 16.26 -7.42 9.89
CA ALA A 156 15.81 -6.10 10.33
C ALA A 156 16.99 -5.29 10.85
N GLY A 157 16.93 -3.97 10.78
CA GLY A 157 18.01 -3.12 11.30
C GLY A 157 17.71 -1.63 11.20
N VAL A 158 18.59 -0.83 11.82
CA VAL A 158 18.49 0.64 11.79
C VAL A 158 19.71 1.21 11.08
N ILE A 159 19.46 2.01 10.04
CA ILE A 159 20.51 2.68 9.25
C ILE A 159 20.36 4.20 9.38
N GLY A 160 21.50 4.90 9.48
CA GLY A 160 21.58 6.36 9.40
C GLY A 160 21.93 7.03 10.73
N ALA A 161 23.05 7.74 10.76
CA ALA A 161 23.58 8.36 11.99
C ALA A 161 22.78 9.58 12.49
N ARG A 162 22.18 10.36 11.56
CA ARG A 162 21.41 11.57 11.90
C ARG A 162 19.91 11.43 11.69
N LYS A 163 19.50 10.54 10.79
CA LYS A 163 18.11 10.23 10.48
C LYS A 163 17.99 8.71 10.51
N PRO A 164 17.88 8.10 11.70
CA PRO A 164 17.79 6.65 11.81
C PRO A 164 16.52 6.16 11.12
N GLN A 165 16.65 5.13 10.30
CA GLN A 165 15.55 4.48 9.60
C GLN A 165 15.59 2.99 9.94
N TYR A 166 14.52 2.52 10.58
CA TYR A 166 14.28 1.10 10.73
C TYR A 166 13.74 0.52 9.42
N ASP A 167 14.28 -0.60 8.98
CA ASP A 167 13.87 -1.27 7.76
C ASP A 167 14.19 -2.77 7.79
N ILE A 168 13.66 -3.51 6.80
CA ILE A 168 13.89 -4.95 6.63
C ILE A 168 14.45 -5.28 5.25
N TRP A 169 15.41 -6.18 5.20
CA TRP A 169 16.07 -6.63 3.98
C TRP A 169 16.01 -8.14 3.83
N GLY A 170 15.98 -8.61 2.59
CA GLY A 170 16.05 -10.03 2.28
C GLY A 170 15.32 -10.38 0.99
N ASN A 171 15.57 -11.58 0.49
CA ASN A 171 14.88 -12.09 -0.68
C ASN A 171 13.35 -12.18 -0.46
N THR A 172 12.91 -12.41 0.78
CA THR A 172 11.49 -12.43 1.17
C THR A 172 10.79 -11.11 0.84
N VAL A 173 11.43 -9.98 1.14
CA VAL A 173 10.91 -8.63 0.86
C VAL A 173 10.82 -8.40 -0.65
N ASN A 174 11.86 -8.79 -1.39
CA ASN A 174 11.88 -8.68 -2.84
C ASN A 174 10.76 -9.49 -3.49
N VAL A 175 10.55 -10.75 -3.06
CA VAL A 175 9.47 -11.60 -3.57
C VAL A 175 8.10 -11.01 -3.21
N SER A 176 7.91 -10.49 -1.99
CA SER A 176 6.65 -9.83 -1.60
C SER A 176 6.34 -8.62 -2.50
N SER A 177 7.34 -7.76 -2.75
CA SER A 177 7.20 -6.64 -3.71
C SER A 177 6.88 -7.12 -5.14
N ARG A 178 7.34 -8.32 -5.54
CA ARG A 178 6.94 -8.93 -6.82
C ARG A 178 5.51 -9.46 -6.81
N MET A 179 5.01 -9.97 -5.69
CA MET A 179 3.61 -10.36 -5.56
C MET A 179 2.67 -9.16 -5.70
N ASP A 180 3.08 -7.98 -5.21
CA ASP A 180 2.34 -6.73 -5.39
C ASP A 180 2.45 -6.21 -6.84
N SER A 181 3.67 -6.07 -7.37
CA SER A 181 3.86 -5.50 -8.71
C SER A 181 3.24 -6.36 -9.82
N THR A 182 3.25 -7.69 -9.69
CA THR A 182 2.55 -8.62 -10.61
C THR A 182 1.10 -8.91 -10.21
N GLY A 183 0.63 -8.31 -9.11
CA GLY A 183 -0.72 -8.41 -8.59
C GLY A 183 -1.79 -7.90 -9.56
N VAL A 184 -2.97 -8.50 -9.47
CA VAL A 184 -4.17 -8.01 -10.16
C VAL A 184 -4.87 -7.00 -9.24
N PRO A 185 -5.37 -5.86 -9.77
CA PRO A 185 -6.20 -4.94 -9.00
C PRO A 185 -7.36 -5.66 -8.28
N ASP A 186 -7.64 -5.19 -7.08
CA ASP A 186 -8.65 -5.72 -6.18
C ASP A 186 -8.46 -7.19 -5.78
N ARG A 187 -7.21 -7.69 -5.81
CA ARG A 187 -6.86 -9.04 -5.33
C ARG A 187 -5.67 -8.99 -4.37
N ILE A 188 -5.64 -9.98 -3.48
CA ILE A 188 -4.51 -10.26 -2.61
C ILE A 188 -3.78 -11.48 -3.19
N GLN A 189 -2.55 -11.28 -3.65
CA GLN A 189 -1.70 -12.33 -4.20
C GLN A 189 -0.71 -12.86 -3.16
N VAL A 190 -0.57 -14.18 -3.09
CA VAL A 190 0.30 -14.86 -2.14
C VAL A 190 1.20 -15.88 -2.83
N THR A 191 2.35 -16.17 -2.21
CA THR A 191 3.26 -17.24 -2.63
C THR A 191 2.77 -18.62 -2.18
N THR A 192 3.36 -19.67 -2.74
CA THR A 192 3.02 -21.07 -2.41
C THR A 192 3.27 -21.39 -0.93
N ASP A 193 4.36 -20.90 -0.34
CA ASP A 193 4.68 -21.15 1.07
C ASP A 193 3.62 -20.56 2.00
N LEU A 194 3.16 -19.35 1.69
CA LEU A 194 2.10 -18.70 2.45
C LEU A 194 0.75 -19.40 2.26
N TYR A 195 0.45 -19.86 1.04
CA TYR A 195 -0.75 -20.65 0.74
C TYR A 195 -0.83 -21.89 1.63
N GLN A 196 0.25 -22.65 1.80
CA GLN A 196 0.25 -23.86 2.64
C GLN A 196 -0.13 -23.55 4.09
N VAL A 197 0.42 -22.47 4.65
CA VAL A 197 0.12 -22.06 6.03
C VAL A 197 -1.32 -21.56 6.17
N LEU A 198 -1.79 -20.73 5.24
CA LEU A 198 -3.14 -20.16 5.29
C LEU A 198 -4.22 -21.23 5.02
N ALA A 199 -4.00 -22.14 4.08
CA ALA A 199 -4.91 -23.25 3.81
C ALA A 199 -5.09 -24.15 5.04
N ALA A 200 -4.00 -24.46 5.74
CA ALA A 200 -4.06 -25.24 7.00
C ALA A 200 -4.84 -24.52 8.12
N LYS A 201 -4.96 -23.19 8.03
CA LYS A 201 -5.74 -22.35 8.95
C LYS A 201 -7.18 -22.10 8.50
N GLY A 202 -7.62 -22.70 7.39
CA GLY A 202 -8.99 -22.60 6.88
C GLY A 202 -9.29 -21.36 6.04
N TYR A 203 -8.27 -20.66 5.54
CA TYR A 203 -8.46 -19.60 4.55
C TYR A 203 -8.82 -20.18 3.18
N VAL A 204 -9.61 -19.44 2.41
CA VAL A 204 -9.99 -19.82 1.04
C VAL A 204 -9.06 -19.14 0.06
N LEU A 205 -8.26 -19.95 -0.66
CA LEU A 205 -7.34 -19.49 -1.67
C LEU A 205 -7.61 -20.15 -3.02
N GLU A 206 -7.39 -19.40 -4.08
CA GLU A 206 -7.57 -19.83 -5.48
C GLU A 206 -6.21 -19.86 -6.19
N CYS A 207 -5.93 -20.92 -6.94
CA CYS A 207 -4.71 -20.97 -7.75
C CYS A 207 -4.79 -19.95 -8.89
N ARG A 208 -3.85 -18.99 -8.90
CA ARG A 208 -3.70 -18.04 -10.02
C ARG A 208 -2.96 -18.69 -11.19
N GLY A 209 -2.03 -19.59 -10.88
CA GLY A 209 -1.13 -20.22 -11.86
C GLY A 209 0.29 -19.65 -11.81
N LEU A 210 1.04 -19.91 -12.88
CA LEU A 210 2.44 -19.51 -13.02
C LEU A 210 2.56 -18.03 -13.34
N VAL A 211 3.37 -17.31 -12.56
CA VAL A 211 3.71 -15.91 -12.76
C VAL A 211 5.23 -15.79 -12.86
N LYS A 212 5.70 -15.06 -13.88
CA LYS A 212 7.13 -14.81 -14.08
C LYS A 212 7.62 -13.76 -13.09
N VAL A 213 8.49 -14.16 -12.18
CA VAL A 213 9.08 -13.33 -11.13
C VAL A 213 10.56 -13.09 -11.42
N LYS A 214 10.95 -11.82 -11.55
CA LYS A 214 12.34 -11.41 -11.82
C LYS A 214 13.28 -11.99 -10.76
N GLY A 215 14.27 -12.78 -11.20
CA GLY A 215 15.27 -13.41 -10.33
C GLY A 215 14.84 -14.75 -9.69
N LYS A 216 13.59 -15.19 -9.90
CA LYS A 216 13.09 -16.49 -9.42
C LYS A 216 12.59 -17.41 -10.54
N GLY A 217 12.36 -16.89 -11.74
CA GLY A 217 11.79 -17.67 -12.84
C GLY A 217 10.27 -17.69 -12.76
N GLU A 218 9.65 -18.82 -13.08
CA GLU A 218 8.22 -18.99 -12.93
C GLU A 218 7.88 -19.48 -11.52
N MET A 219 6.90 -18.84 -10.89
CA MET A 219 6.43 -19.19 -9.56
C MET A 219 4.92 -19.42 -9.60
N THR A 220 4.47 -20.51 -8.96
CA THR A 220 3.05 -20.71 -8.71
C THR A 220 2.57 -19.74 -7.63
N THR A 221 1.48 -19.05 -7.92
CA THR A 221 0.90 -18.02 -7.05
C THR A 221 -0.58 -18.28 -6.83
N TYR A 222 -1.12 -17.72 -5.76
CA TYR A 222 -2.49 -17.90 -5.34
C TYR A 222 -3.14 -16.56 -5.01
N PHE A 223 -4.46 -16.49 -5.12
CA PHE A 223 -5.25 -15.38 -4.60
C PHE A 223 -5.88 -15.76 -3.28
N LEU A 224 -5.75 -14.89 -2.27
CA LEU A 224 -6.46 -15.00 -1.02
C LEU A 224 -7.86 -14.39 -1.18
N ASN A 225 -8.91 -15.21 -1.06
CA ASN A 225 -10.29 -14.81 -1.34
C ASN A 225 -11.14 -14.61 -0.07
N ALA A 226 -10.91 -15.40 0.98
CA ALA A 226 -11.67 -15.27 2.24
C ALA A 226 -10.94 -15.85 3.46
N GLY A 227 -11.28 -15.35 4.65
CA GLY A 227 -10.83 -15.85 5.94
C GLY A 227 -11.59 -17.10 6.44
N PRO A 228 -11.05 -17.78 7.47
CA PRO A 228 -11.71 -18.91 8.12
C PRO A 228 -13.04 -18.46 8.75
N GLY A 229 -14.13 -19.15 8.42
CA GLY A 229 -15.48 -18.80 8.91
C GLY A 229 -16.42 -18.17 7.88
N GLY A 230 -16.06 -18.13 6.59
CA GLY A 230 -17.05 -18.01 5.51
C GLY A 230 -17.73 -16.65 5.35
N LYS A 231 -17.11 -15.54 5.77
CA LYS A 231 -17.48 -14.22 5.24
C LYS A 231 -16.84 -14.01 3.86
N GLY A 232 -17.13 -14.92 2.94
CA GLY A 232 -16.69 -14.82 1.55
C GLY A 232 -17.59 -13.87 0.78
N ARG A 233 -17.06 -12.71 0.39
CA ARG A 233 -17.67 -11.92 -0.69
C ARG A 233 -16.59 -11.47 -1.65
N TRP A 234 -16.04 -12.43 -2.38
CA TRP A 234 -15.29 -12.15 -3.59
C TRP A 234 -15.58 -13.23 -4.64
N GLY A 235 -16.54 -12.92 -5.51
CA GLY A 235 -16.77 -13.61 -6.77
C GLY A 235 -16.91 -12.54 -7.86
N PRO A 236 -16.64 -12.87 -9.14
CA PRO A 236 -16.82 -11.92 -10.23
C PRO A 236 -18.28 -11.41 -10.26
N PRO A 237 -18.52 -10.18 -10.74
CA PRO A 237 -19.85 -9.57 -10.71
C PRO A 237 -20.85 -10.45 -11.47
N ARG A 238 -21.74 -11.11 -10.73
CA ARG A 238 -22.94 -11.71 -11.31
C ARG A 238 -23.82 -10.56 -11.80
N LYS A 239 -24.16 -10.57 -13.10
CA LYS A 239 -25.16 -9.68 -13.69
C LYS A 239 -26.44 -9.77 -12.86
N GLY A 240 -26.74 -8.72 -12.10
CA GLY A 240 -27.90 -8.64 -11.23
C GLY A 240 -29.13 -8.19 -12.00
N THR A 241 -30.09 -9.10 -12.16
CA THR A 241 -31.51 -8.77 -12.35
C THR A 241 -32.06 -8.11 -11.10
N ALA A 242 -32.86 -7.05 -11.30
CA ALA A 242 -33.49 -6.26 -10.26
C ALA A 242 -34.49 -7.05 -9.41
N GLY A 243 -34.54 -6.77 -8.11
CA GLY A 243 -35.57 -7.23 -7.19
C GLY A 243 -35.37 -6.59 -5.82
N GLY A 244 -36.34 -5.77 -5.38
CA GLY A 244 -36.23 -4.90 -4.21
C GLY A 244 -36.70 -5.48 -2.88
N PHE A 245 -36.92 -4.53 -1.95
CA PHE A 245 -37.48 -4.59 -0.59
C PHE A 245 -36.52 -4.71 0.60
N GLY A 246 -36.31 -3.56 1.29
CA GLY A 246 -36.98 -3.24 2.56
C GLY A 246 -36.46 -3.86 3.86
N GLY A 247 -35.98 -3.02 4.78
CA GLY A 247 -35.86 -3.40 6.21
C GLY A 247 -34.99 -2.46 7.03
N ARG A 248 -35.60 -1.68 7.94
CA ARG A 248 -34.95 -0.78 8.90
C ARG A 248 -34.28 -1.58 10.03
N GLY A 249 -33.09 -1.15 10.45
CA GLY A 249 -32.45 -1.60 11.69
C GLY A 249 -31.39 -0.60 12.11
N GLY A 250 -31.60 0.07 13.24
CA GLY A 250 -30.69 1.08 13.78
C GLY A 250 -29.37 0.46 14.22
N ALA A 251 -28.27 0.99 13.70
CA ALA A 251 -26.93 0.77 14.19
C ALA A 251 -26.29 2.15 14.44
N GLN A 252 -25.76 2.35 15.64
CA GLN A 252 -24.93 3.50 15.97
C GLN A 252 -23.78 3.63 14.98
N PRO A 253 -23.43 4.84 14.52
CA PRO A 253 -22.31 5.00 13.59
C PRO A 253 -20.98 4.67 14.29
N PRO A 254 -20.10 3.87 13.66
CA PRO A 254 -18.71 3.75 14.08
C PRO A 254 -17.96 5.09 13.85
N PRO A 255 -16.78 5.28 14.46
CA PRO A 255 -16.16 6.60 14.61
C PRO A 255 -15.48 7.09 13.31
N CYS A 256 -16.26 7.38 12.26
CA CYS A 256 -15.77 8.02 11.01
C CYS A 256 -16.36 9.42 10.81
N ALA A 257 -16.69 10.14 11.89
CA ALA A 257 -17.15 11.53 11.82
C ALA A 257 -16.13 12.49 11.19
N LYS A 258 -14.85 12.10 11.09
CA LYS A 258 -13.78 12.91 10.48
C LYS A 258 -13.86 12.97 8.95
N LEU A 259 -14.32 11.90 8.29
CA LEU A 259 -14.39 11.83 6.83
C LEU A 259 -15.49 12.74 6.24
N LYS A 260 -16.62 12.87 6.95
CA LYS A 260 -17.75 13.74 6.54
C LYS A 260 -17.49 15.25 6.67
N CYS A 261 -16.54 15.67 7.50
CA CYS A 261 -16.24 17.09 7.70
C CYS A 261 -15.17 17.63 6.73
N ARG A 262 -14.34 16.78 6.11
CA ARG A 262 -13.27 17.22 5.20
C ARG A 262 -13.56 17.06 3.72
N LEU A 263 -14.35 16.05 3.32
CA LEU A 263 -14.70 15.84 1.91
C LEU A 263 -15.73 16.84 1.36
N ARG A 264 -16.37 17.66 2.21
CA ARG A 264 -17.24 18.77 1.72
C ARG A 264 -16.47 19.87 0.98
N GLY A 265 -15.13 19.88 1.06
CA GLY A 265 -14.28 20.81 0.31
C GLY A 265 -13.92 20.36 -1.10
N VAL A 266 -14.16 19.09 -1.46
CA VAL A 266 -13.81 18.55 -2.78
C VAL A 266 -15.09 18.33 -3.58
N GLY A 267 -15.68 19.44 -4.02
CA GLY A 267 -16.82 19.43 -4.93
C GLY A 267 -16.41 18.95 -6.31
N SER A 268 -17.04 17.86 -6.74
CA SER A 268 -17.01 17.28 -8.08
C SER A 268 -17.30 18.32 -9.19
N ALA A 269 -16.35 18.52 -10.11
CA ALA A 269 -16.65 19.08 -11.43
C ALA A 269 -16.74 17.92 -12.43
N GLY A 270 -17.96 17.43 -12.67
CA GLY A 270 -18.25 16.54 -13.79
C GLY A 270 -18.24 17.32 -15.12
N PRO A 271 -18.03 16.67 -16.27
CA PRO A 271 -17.89 17.35 -17.55
C PRO A 271 -19.26 17.75 -18.10
N ALA A 272 -19.49 19.05 -18.28
CA ALA A 272 -20.62 19.57 -19.05
C ALA A 272 -20.09 20.24 -20.32
N SER A 273 -20.29 19.58 -21.46
CA SER A 273 -20.19 20.19 -22.79
C SER A 273 -21.25 21.29 -22.92
N PRO A 274 -20.92 22.44 -23.53
CA PRO A 274 -21.67 22.80 -24.74
C PRO A 274 -20.80 23.42 -25.85
N GLN A 275 -21.22 23.16 -27.09
CA GLN A 275 -20.68 23.74 -28.32
C GLN A 275 -20.77 25.29 -28.33
N PRO A 276 -19.83 26.00 -28.97
CA PRO A 276 -20.01 27.42 -29.29
C PRO A 276 -20.59 27.62 -30.71
N PRO A 277 -21.36 28.70 -30.95
CA PRO A 277 -21.88 29.04 -32.28
C PRO A 277 -20.86 29.83 -33.12
N HIS A 278 -20.88 29.63 -34.44
CA HIS A 278 -20.22 30.46 -35.47
C HIS A 278 -20.84 31.88 -35.52
N PRO A 279 -20.09 32.94 -35.92
CA PRO A 279 -20.03 33.39 -37.33
C PRO A 279 -18.71 34.17 -37.69
N PRO A 280 -18.62 35.02 -38.75
CA PRO A 280 -18.38 34.68 -40.15
C PRO A 280 -17.03 35.19 -40.74
N GLY A 281 -16.51 34.48 -41.73
CA GLY A 281 -15.95 34.97 -43.02
C GLY A 281 -14.74 35.94 -43.15
N VAL A 282 -13.60 35.36 -43.57
CA VAL A 282 -12.59 35.74 -44.62
C VAL A 282 -11.80 37.09 -44.56
N PRO A 283 -10.59 37.25 -45.19
CA PRO A 283 -9.65 36.30 -45.83
C PRO A 283 -8.17 36.36 -45.35
N ALA A 284 -7.39 35.36 -45.81
CA ALA A 284 -5.94 35.19 -45.62
C ALA A 284 -5.08 36.08 -46.56
N PRO A 285 -3.75 36.13 -46.31
CA PRO A 285 -2.83 35.86 -47.42
C PRO A 285 -1.69 34.87 -47.08
N SER A 286 -1.60 33.85 -47.93
CA SER A 286 -0.43 33.26 -48.63
C SER A 286 1.01 33.39 -48.10
N GLY A 287 1.71 32.23 -48.13
CA GLY A 287 3.13 32.09 -48.48
C GLY A 287 4.05 31.81 -47.28
N GLY A 288 4.95 30.83 -47.26
CA GLY A 288 5.43 29.92 -48.28
C GLY A 288 6.34 28.86 -47.65
N ALA A 289 6.54 27.77 -48.39
CA ALA A 289 7.39 26.64 -48.04
C ALA A 289 8.88 27.00 -48.04
N VAL A 290 9.67 26.39 -47.14
CA VAL A 290 11.05 25.97 -47.44
C VAL A 290 11.39 24.69 -46.68
N ALA A 291 11.92 23.73 -47.42
CA ALA A 291 12.43 22.45 -46.97
C ALA A 291 13.90 22.54 -46.51
N GLY A 292 14.32 21.59 -45.67
CA GLY A 292 15.54 20.83 -45.98
C GLY A 292 16.61 20.68 -44.88
N ARG A 293 16.99 19.40 -44.70
CA ARG A 293 18.32 18.86 -44.32
C ARG A 293 18.73 19.08 -42.86
N GLY A 294 19.37 18.17 -42.14
CA GLY A 294 20.01 16.88 -42.44
C GLY A 294 21.09 16.63 -41.39
N GLY A 295 21.30 15.35 -41.02
CA GLY A 295 22.44 14.86 -40.21
C GLY A 295 22.26 14.99 -38.70
N ALA A 296 22.87 14.17 -37.85
CA ALA A 296 23.59 12.90 -37.96
C ALA A 296 23.67 12.36 -36.50
N ASP A 297 23.48 11.07 -36.27
CA ASP A 297 24.00 10.34 -35.09
C ASP A 297 25.53 10.16 -35.23
N PRO A 298 26.35 9.68 -34.24
CA PRO A 298 26.10 9.11 -32.88
C PRO A 298 27.16 9.60 -31.83
N PRO A 299 27.67 8.87 -30.80
CA PRO A 299 27.15 7.80 -29.91
C PRO A 299 27.33 8.03 -28.38
N LEU A 300 26.61 7.20 -27.60
CA LEU A 300 26.94 6.50 -26.33
C LEU A 300 28.24 6.84 -25.57
N LEU A 301 28.12 7.12 -24.26
CA LEU A 301 29.20 6.92 -23.29
C LEU A 301 28.75 6.08 -22.07
N ASN A 302 29.40 4.93 -21.93
CA ASN A 302 29.47 4.10 -20.73
C ASN A 302 30.26 4.83 -19.63
N ALA A 303 29.81 4.74 -18.37
CA ALA A 303 30.67 4.96 -17.22
C ALA A 303 30.62 3.73 -16.29
N LYS A 304 31.74 3.00 -16.30
CA LYS A 304 32.09 1.91 -15.38
C LYS A 304 32.52 2.49 -14.03
N LYS A 305 32.21 1.71 -12.98
CA LYS A 305 33.04 1.37 -11.81
C LYS A 305 34.29 2.23 -11.55
N THR A 306 34.31 2.82 -10.37
CA THR A 306 35.37 2.64 -9.37
C THR A 306 34.72 2.50 -8.01
#